data_AF-A0AAD0W2Q4-F1
#
_entry.id   AF-A0AAD0W2Q4-F1
#
_cell.length_a   1.000
_cell.length_b   1.000
_cell.length_c   1.000
_cell.angle_alpha   90.00
_cell.angle_beta   90.00
_cell.angle_gamma   90.00
#
_symmetry.space_group_name_H-M   'P 1'
#
loop_
_entity.id
_entity.type
_entity.pdbx_description
1 polymer ?
#
loop_
_entity_poly.entity_id
_entity_poly.type
_entity_poly.pdbx_seq_one_letter_code
_entity_poly.pdbx_strand_id
1 'polypeptide(L)' 'MAAALRSSWGTRDFGWSGTGSAPKAASGVQGIICFMNIPGFGGQGHIDLWDKDHAIGSAYWNAGTIWLWRLS' A
#
# COMPACT_ATOMS: atom_id res chain seq x y z
N MET A 1 9.88 -6.32 5.91
CA MET A 1 9.27 -5.04 5.49
C MET A 1 8.24 -4.51 6.51
N ALA A 2 7.16 -5.24 6.81
CA ALA A 2 6.09 -4.81 7.73
C ALA A 2 6.56 -4.25 9.09
N ALA A 3 7.51 -4.93 9.76
CA ALA A 3 8.02 -4.50 11.05
C ALA A 3 8.81 -3.17 10.97
N ALA A 4 9.66 -3.03 9.94
CA ALA A 4 10.42 -1.81 9.70
C ALA A 4 9.50 -0.62 9.41
N LEU A 5 8.45 -0.82 8.60
CA LEU A 5 7.49 0.25 8.29
C LEU A 5 6.74 0.73 9.52
N ARG A 6 6.26 -0.19 10.38
CA ARG A 6 5.62 0.22 11.65
C ARG A 6 6.57 0.99 12.56
N SER A 7 7.85 0.62 12.58
CA SER A 7 8.86 1.31 13.39
C SER A 7 9.17 2.71 12.88
N SER A 8 9.19 2.91 11.56
CA SER A 8 9.58 4.19 10.96
C SER A 8 8.40 5.14 10.69
N TRP A 9 7.20 4.60 10.44
CA TRP A 9 6.01 5.35 10.00
C TRP A 9 4.88 5.30 11.03
N GLY A 10 5.02 4.50 12.09
CA GLY A 10 3.97 4.31 13.08
C GLY A 10 2.75 3.55 12.54
N THR A 11 1.61 3.81 13.15
CA THR A 11 0.33 3.20 12.78
C THR A 11 -0.12 3.68 11.41
N ARG A 12 -0.50 2.74 10.54
CA ARG A 12 -1.12 3.01 9.24
C ARG A 12 -2.49 3.66 9.41
N ASP A 13 -2.86 4.56 8.49
CA ASP A 13 -4.21 5.11 8.42
C ASP A 13 -5.21 4.12 7.81
N PHE A 14 -4.74 3.34 6.82
CA PHE A 14 -5.57 2.36 6.12
C PHE A 14 -4.85 1.03 5.95
N GLY A 15 -5.63 -0.05 5.86
CA GLY A 15 -5.11 -1.36 5.53
C GLY A 15 -6.15 -2.30 4.91
N TRP A 16 -5.69 -3.13 3.97
CA TRP A 16 -6.53 -4.04 3.20
C TRP A 16 -5.83 -5.38 2.93
N SER A 17 -6.65 -6.37 2.61
CA SER A 17 -6.24 -7.59 1.90
C SER A 17 -6.59 -7.42 0.43
N GLY A 18 -5.67 -7.80 -0.46
CA GLY A 18 -5.81 -7.53 -1.89
C GLY A 18 -6.98 -8.27 -2.53
N THR A 19 -7.76 -7.54 -3.33
CA THR A 19 -8.87 -8.05 -4.14
C THR A 19 -8.61 -7.89 -5.64
N GLY A 20 -7.47 -7.31 -6.02
CA GLY A 20 -7.11 -7.00 -7.40
C GLY A 20 -7.56 -5.61 -7.87
N SER A 21 -8.26 -4.84 -7.05
CA SER A 21 -8.69 -3.47 -7.38
C SER A 21 -8.53 -2.53 -6.19
N ALA A 22 -8.30 -1.24 -6.48
CA ALA A 22 -8.21 -0.23 -5.44
C ALA A 22 -9.55 -0.08 -4.69
N PRO A 23 -9.55 -0.11 -3.35
CA PRO A 23 -10.76 0.14 -2.58
C PRO A 23 -11.15 1.61 -2.67
N LYS A 24 -12.45 1.91 -2.66
CA LYS A 24 -12.95 3.30 -2.71
C LYS A 24 -12.37 4.20 -1.62
N ALA A 25 -12.06 3.64 -0.45
CA ALA A 25 -11.44 4.35 0.67
C ALA A 25 -10.00 4.84 0.39
N ALA A 26 -9.31 4.29 -0.62
CA ALA A 26 -8.02 4.80 -1.07
C ALA A 26 -8.16 6.02 -2.01
N SER A 27 -9.36 6.25 -2.57
CA SER A 27 -9.62 7.37 -3.47
C SER A 27 -9.56 8.71 -2.74
N GLY A 28 -8.90 9.70 -3.35
CA GLY A 28 -8.68 11.03 -2.79
C GLY A 28 -7.63 11.08 -1.67
N VAL A 29 -7.01 9.96 -1.32
CA VAL A 29 -5.92 9.94 -0.34
C VAL A 29 -4.60 10.20 -1.07
N GLN A 30 -3.75 11.06 -0.51
CA GLN A 30 -2.39 11.23 -0.97
C GLN A 30 -1.43 10.77 0.13
N GLY A 31 -0.39 10.01 -0.21
CA GLY A 31 0.58 9.55 0.77
C GLY A 31 1.44 8.38 0.30
N ILE A 32 1.75 7.47 1.22
CA ILE A 32 2.68 6.35 0.95
C ILE A 32 1.96 5.04 1.11
N ILE A 33 2.04 4.24 0.06
CA ILE A 33 1.39 2.94 -0.03
C ILE A 33 2.44 1.84 -0.04
N CYS A 34 2.14 0.77 0.70
CA CYS A 34 2.98 -0.41 0.78
C CYS A 34 2.17 -1.66 0.46
N PHE A 35 2.64 -2.42 -0.52
CA PHE A 35 2.10 -3.70 -0.94
C PHE A 35 3.03 -4.82 -0.46
N MET A 36 2.49 -5.84 0.20
CA MET A 36 3.24 -6.97 0.77
C MET A 36 2.69 -8.30 0.30
N ASN A 37 3.57 -9.29 0.14
CA ASN A 37 3.23 -10.62 -0.34
C ASN A 37 2.57 -10.55 -1.72
N ILE A 38 3.25 -9.92 -2.68
CA ILE A 38 2.74 -9.74 -4.04
C ILE A 38 2.78 -11.09 -4.78
N PRO A 39 1.64 -11.59 -5.31
CA PRO A 39 1.61 -12.83 -6.09
C PRO A 39 2.56 -12.77 -7.30
N GLY A 40 3.30 -13.85 -7.54
CA GLY A 40 4.27 -13.94 -8.65
C GLY A 40 5.65 -13.34 -8.36
N PHE A 41 5.85 -12.68 -7.21
CA PHE A 41 7.13 -12.04 -6.84
C PHE A 41 7.80 -12.68 -5.61
N GLY A 42 7.56 -13.96 -5.33
CA GLY A 42 8.29 -14.70 -4.29
C GLY A 42 8.16 -14.13 -2.87
N GLY A 43 7.03 -13.50 -2.54
CA GLY A 43 6.80 -12.89 -1.22
C GLY A 43 7.42 -11.50 -1.04
N GLN A 44 7.95 -10.91 -2.11
CA GLN A 44 8.43 -9.52 -2.10
C GLN A 44 7.27 -8.53 -1.86
N GLY A 45 7.65 -7.30 -1.56
CA GLY A 45 6.74 -6.17 -1.47
C GLY A 45 7.25 -4.96 -2.23
N HIS A 46 6.38 -3.97 -2.38
CA HIS A 46 6.61 -2.74 -3.12
C HIS A 46 6.13 -1.56 -2.28
N ILE A 47 6.88 -0.46 -2.31
CA ILE A 47 6.50 0.80 -1.66
C ILE A 47 6.45 1.86 -2.75
N ASP A 48 5.40 2.66 -2.74
CA ASP A 48 5.19 3.72 -3.73
C ASP A 48 4.55 4.96 -3.11
N LEU A 49 4.55 6.05 -3.86
CA LEU A 49 3.70 7.20 -3.59
C LEU A 49 2.31 6.93 -4.16
N TRP A 50 1.29 7.25 -3.38
CA TRP A 50 -0.11 7.22 -3.79
C TRP A 50 -0.60 8.67 -3.96
N ASP A 51 -1.05 9.03 -5.15
CA ASP A 51 -1.60 10.35 -5.45
C ASP A 51 -3.08 10.23 -5.84
N LYS A 52 -3.94 10.36 -4.83
CA LYS A 52 -5.40 10.39 -4.90
C LYS A 52 -6.02 9.08 -5.40
N ASP A 53 -5.73 8.65 -6.61
CA ASP A 53 -6.36 7.51 -7.27
C ASP A 53 -5.39 6.54 -7.95
N HIS A 54 -4.10 6.88 -8.00
CA HIS A 54 -3.08 6.04 -8.61
C HIS A 54 -1.76 6.03 -7.83
N ALA A 55 -0.99 4.97 -8.02
CA ALA A 55 0.41 4.93 -7.59
C ALA A 55 1.27 5.61 -8.65
N ILE A 56 2.32 6.33 -8.24
CA ILE A 56 3.21 7.02 -9.19
C ILE A 56 4.02 6.02 -10.02
N GLY A 57 4.49 4.94 -9.39
CA GLY A 57 5.16 3.84 -10.09
C GLY A 57 4.21 2.70 -10.47
N SER A 58 3.90 1.83 -9.53
CA SER A 58 3.11 0.62 -9.76
C SER A 58 2.24 0.27 -8.56
N ALA A 59 1.01 -0.17 -8.86
CA ALA A 59 0.04 -0.57 -7.85
C ALA A 59 -0.22 -2.08 -7.90
N TYR A 60 -0.11 -2.74 -6.75
CA TYR A 60 -0.29 -4.19 -6.62
C TYR A 60 -1.50 -4.50 -5.74
N TRP A 61 -2.71 -4.16 -6.21
CA TRP A 61 -3.94 -4.34 -5.44
C TRP A 61 -4.37 -5.80 -5.21
N ASN A 62 -3.66 -6.76 -5.81
CA ASN A 62 -3.77 -8.18 -5.51
C ASN A 62 -2.79 -8.67 -4.42
N ALA A 63 -2.00 -7.77 -3.81
CA ALA A 63 -1.05 -8.11 -2.75
C ALA A 63 -1.78 -8.60 -1.49
N GLY A 64 -1.22 -9.59 -0.79
CA GLY A 64 -1.86 -10.19 0.38
C GLY A 64 -2.10 -9.20 1.54
N THR A 65 -1.26 -8.16 1.66
CA THR A 65 -1.46 -7.08 2.63
C THR A 65 -1.06 -5.75 2.03
N ILE A 66 -1.91 -4.74 2.22
CA ILE A 66 -1.71 -3.39 1.67
C ILE A 66 -1.92 -2.39 2.79
N TRP A 67 -0.97 -1.48 2.99
CA TRP A 67 -1.05 -0.39 3.98
C TRP A 67 -0.88 0.96 3.29
N LEU A 68 -1.58 1.98 3.77
CA LEU A 68 -1.46 3.36 3.29
C LEU A 68 -1.38 4.31 4.49
N TRP A 69 -0.41 5.21 4.44
CA TRP A 69 -0.27 6.34 5.36
C TRP A 69 -0.54 7.63 4.58
N ARG A 70 -1.38 8.50 5.12
CA ARG A 70 -1.65 9.81 4.54
C ARG A 70 -0.44 10.72 4.76
N LEU A 71 -0.04 11.45 3.73
CA LEU A 71 0.86 12.60 3.86
C LEU A 71 0.00 13.88 3.85
N SER A 72 0.31 14.79 4.77
CA SER A 72 -0.31 16.11 4.91
C SER A 72 0.30 17.13 3.96
#